data_AF-A0A7C3ZDJ9-F1
#
_entry.id   AF-A0A7C3ZDJ9-F1
#
_cell.length_a   1.000
_cell.length_b   1.000
_cell.length_c   1.000
_cell.angle_alpha   90.00
_cell.angle_beta   90.00
_cell.angle_gamma   90.00
#
_symmetry.space_group_name_H-M   'P 1'
#
loop_
_entity.id
_entity.type
_entity.pdbx_description
1 polymer ?
#
loop_
_entity_poly.entity_id
_entity_poly.type
_entity_poly.pdbx_seq_one_letter_code
_entity_poly.pdbx_strand_id
1 'polypeptide(L)'
;MSKVICSSGIRGAHQIVSQAKQKWQEAIDRWGTKQEVGFPNTGYYLPVIYGILGIPVQTLGDMEPVIKKCEQLLPQFVEDEHWLPYLAPALDAGMATFFAEEIIEAIRYIESPDFYTKQEEPTEGNIWLGAADDITLRKRGIEFVDGSAPGFAAILGAAPDNETAVKIAQELQEKNLYVFMSAQSNGKCFAQQLVESGVQIGWPTRLVPFGPDVSATVFAAGFATRAALAFGGIKPGDYRRLLLYNKDRIFAFAITLGEVTDEWYANGLGAVNYGFPVIADTPIPQILPTGICTYEHVVSSVPHKDIVSRAIEVRGLKITVTKVPVPVSYGAAFEGERVRKEDVHAEFRGGVSPVCEWTTSKPMDEVEDGKIEVFGPDLDKMEPGYQGPLAIVAEVAGRKMQKDFEPILERQIHHLINYAQGVMHIGQRDTAWIRISKAAYEKGFRLSHLGSIIHAKYHSDFGSIFDKVQVKIYTEEDKVREILAQAKEVYAERDARIEGMTDETVDVYYSCTLCQSFAPYHVCVISPERTGLCGAYNWMDCKASYEINPTGPNQPVKKGDVIDQKLGQW
;
A
#
# COMPACT_ATOMS: atom_id res chain seq x y z
N MET A 1 -12.33 -13.80 -30.87
CA MET A 1 -12.72 -14.12 -29.48
C MET A 1 -12.29 -15.54 -29.17
N SER A 2 -11.71 -15.82 -28.01
CA SER A 2 -11.19 -17.16 -27.69
C SER A 2 -12.32 -18.11 -27.27
N LYS A 3 -12.60 -19.15 -28.07
CA LYS A 3 -13.57 -20.21 -27.71
C LYS A 3 -13.22 -20.83 -26.37
N VAL A 4 -11.95 -21.16 -26.19
CA VAL A 4 -11.43 -21.88 -25.04
C VAL A 4 -11.66 -21.07 -23.77
N ILE A 5 -11.25 -19.80 -23.73
CA ILE A 5 -11.45 -18.95 -22.54
C ILE A 5 -12.93 -18.82 -22.20
N CYS A 6 -13.78 -18.51 -23.19
CA CYS A 6 -15.21 -18.37 -22.94
C CYS A 6 -15.83 -19.68 -22.45
N SER A 7 -15.52 -20.81 -23.09
CA SER A 7 -16.08 -22.11 -22.70
C SER A 7 -15.58 -22.58 -21.33
N SER A 8 -14.28 -22.45 -21.04
CA SER A 8 -13.67 -22.80 -19.76
C SER A 8 -14.18 -21.92 -18.63
N GLY A 9 -14.23 -20.60 -18.83
CA GLY A 9 -14.74 -19.70 -17.82
C GLY A 9 -16.23 -19.90 -17.53
N ILE A 10 -17.04 -20.23 -18.54
CA ILE A 10 -18.45 -20.60 -18.33
C ILE A 10 -18.56 -21.92 -17.53
N ARG A 11 -17.78 -22.95 -17.87
CA ARG A 11 -17.75 -24.21 -17.09
C ARG A 11 -17.33 -23.97 -15.64
N GLY A 12 -16.28 -23.18 -15.43
CA GLY A 12 -15.82 -22.79 -14.10
C GLY A 12 -16.89 -22.03 -13.31
N ALA A 13 -17.60 -21.09 -13.95
CA ALA A 13 -18.68 -20.35 -13.30
C ALA A 13 -19.83 -21.28 -12.87
N HIS A 14 -20.25 -22.23 -13.72
CA HIS A 14 -21.24 -23.24 -13.34
C HIS A 14 -20.79 -24.07 -12.13
N GLN A 15 -19.52 -24.50 -12.12
CA GLN A 15 -18.94 -25.25 -11.01
C GLN A 15 -18.97 -24.43 -9.71
N ILE A 16 -18.46 -23.20 -9.73
CA ILE A 16 -18.37 -22.34 -8.54
C ILE A 16 -19.76 -21.95 -8.01
N VAL A 17 -20.71 -21.61 -8.89
CA VAL A 17 -22.08 -21.29 -8.47
C VAL A 17 -22.77 -22.52 -7.87
N SER A 18 -22.57 -23.71 -8.45
CA SER A 18 -23.09 -24.95 -7.88
C SER A 18 -22.50 -25.24 -6.50
N GLN A 19 -21.18 -25.05 -6.32
CA GLN A 19 -20.52 -25.19 -5.04
C GLN A 19 -21.06 -24.19 -4.01
N ALA A 20 -21.21 -22.92 -4.38
CA ALA A 20 -21.76 -21.88 -3.50
C ALA A 20 -23.19 -22.22 -3.06
N LYS A 21 -24.03 -22.70 -3.99
CA LYS A 21 -25.40 -23.12 -3.68
C LYS A 21 -25.45 -24.31 -2.73
N GLN A 22 -24.62 -25.34 -2.97
CA GLN A 22 -24.52 -26.49 -2.08
C GLN A 22 -24.08 -26.04 -0.67
N LYS A 23 -23.01 -25.26 -0.60
CA LYS A 23 -22.44 -24.76 0.66
C LYS A 23 -23.44 -23.90 1.44
N TRP A 24 -24.17 -23.04 0.73
CA TRP A 24 -25.25 -22.24 1.32
C TRP A 24 -26.38 -23.11 1.87
N GLN A 25 -26.81 -24.16 1.14
CA GLN A 25 -27.84 -25.07 1.63
C GLN A 25 -27.38 -25.82 2.88
N GLU A 26 -26.16 -26.34 2.89
CA GLU A 26 -25.55 -26.99 4.06
C GLU A 26 -25.47 -26.03 5.26
N ALA A 27 -25.14 -24.76 5.02
CA ALA A 27 -25.12 -23.73 6.05
C ALA A 27 -26.52 -23.41 6.59
N ILE A 28 -27.53 -23.31 5.73
CA ILE A 28 -28.92 -23.12 6.12
C ILE A 28 -29.42 -24.29 6.96
N ASP A 29 -29.12 -25.52 6.56
CA ASP A 29 -29.54 -26.73 7.29
C ASP A 29 -28.87 -26.81 8.67
N ARG A 30 -27.64 -26.28 8.80
CA ARG A 30 -26.87 -26.31 10.05
C ARG A 30 -27.19 -25.18 11.02
N TRP A 31 -27.33 -23.94 10.54
CA TRP A 31 -27.49 -22.74 11.40
C TRP A 31 -28.83 -22.02 11.24
N GLY A 32 -29.59 -22.33 10.19
CA GLY A 32 -30.88 -21.69 9.89
C GLY A 32 -30.75 -20.35 9.17
N THR A 33 -31.88 -19.87 8.63
CA THR A 33 -31.94 -18.67 7.77
C THR A 33 -31.58 -17.36 8.48
N LYS A 34 -31.73 -17.30 9.81
CA LYS A 34 -31.49 -16.08 10.61
C LYS A 34 -30.06 -15.93 11.10
N GLN A 35 -29.19 -16.91 10.82
CA GLN A 35 -27.78 -16.82 11.20
C GLN A 35 -27.14 -15.61 10.51
N GLU A 36 -26.50 -14.73 11.28
CA GLU A 36 -25.76 -13.58 10.77
C GLU A 36 -24.54 -14.04 9.98
N VAL A 37 -24.25 -13.34 8.88
CA VAL A 37 -23.16 -13.60 7.96
C VAL A 37 -22.57 -12.29 7.44
N GLY A 38 -21.25 -12.23 7.30
CA GLY A 38 -20.58 -11.02 6.81
C GLY A 38 -19.07 -11.06 6.98
N PHE A 39 -18.43 -10.03 6.46
CA PHE A 39 -17.00 -9.80 6.61
C PHE A 39 -16.68 -8.97 7.87
N PRO A 40 -15.43 -9.03 8.38
CA PRO A 40 -15.08 -8.33 9.60
C PRO A 40 -15.21 -6.81 9.46
N ASN A 41 -15.95 -6.19 10.39
CA ASN A 41 -16.01 -4.74 10.60
C ASN A 41 -16.14 -3.91 9.30
N THR A 42 -17.20 -4.22 8.53
CA THR A 42 -17.52 -3.52 7.27
C THR A 42 -18.94 -2.99 7.27
N GLY A 43 -19.10 -1.72 6.88
CA GLY A 43 -20.40 -1.10 6.59
C GLY A 43 -20.94 -1.42 5.19
N TYR A 44 -20.19 -2.19 4.39
CA TYR A 44 -20.51 -2.52 3.00
C TYR A 44 -20.99 -3.96 2.80
N TYR A 45 -21.44 -4.64 3.86
CA TYR A 45 -21.98 -6.01 3.81
C TYR A 45 -21.02 -6.98 3.11
N LEU A 46 -21.49 -7.67 2.07
CA LEU A 46 -20.68 -8.39 1.10
C LEU A 46 -20.40 -7.44 -0.08
N PRO A 47 -19.17 -6.88 -0.18
CA PRO A 47 -18.92 -5.72 -1.01
C PRO A 47 -19.23 -5.84 -2.50
N VAL A 48 -18.87 -6.94 -3.15
CA VAL A 48 -19.10 -7.11 -4.60
C VAL A 48 -20.59 -7.22 -4.88
N ILE A 49 -21.31 -8.03 -4.10
CA ILE A 49 -22.77 -8.18 -4.17
C ILE A 49 -23.45 -6.84 -3.88
N TYR A 50 -23.05 -6.16 -2.80
CA TYR A 50 -23.65 -4.89 -2.40
C TYR A 50 -23.36 -3.77 -3.41
N GLY A 51 -22.12 -3.68 -3.90
CA GLY A 51 -21.72 -2.69 -4.87
C GLY A 51 -22.42 -2.85 -6.22
N ILE A 52 -22.48 -4.08 -6.74
CA ILE A 52 -23.04 -4.36 -8.07
C ILE A 52 -24.56 -4.51 -8.05
N LEU A 53 -25.13 -5.22 -7.07
CA LEU A 53 -26.57 -5.52 -7.02
C LEU A 53 -27.35 -4.61 -6.06
N GLY A 54 -26.68 -3.93 -5.13
CA GLY A 54 -27.34 -3.13 -4.09
C GLY A 54 -28.02 -3.96 -3.00
N ILE A 55 -27.72 -5.27 -2.91
CA ILE A 55 -28.35 -6.19 -1.96
C ILE A 55 -27.52 -6.23 -0.67
N PRO A 56 -28.06 -5.77 0.48
CA PRO A 56 -27.36 -5.82 1.76
C PRO A 56 -27.53 -7.20 2.43
N VAL A 57 -26.63 -8.13 2.13
CA VAL A 57 -26.63 -9.47 2.73
C VAL A 57 -26.18 -9.39 4.19
N GLN A 58 -27.06 -9.77 5.14
CA GLN A 58 -26.79 -9.76 6.58
C GLN A 58 -26.97 -11.14 7.22
N THR A 59 -27.84 -11.95 6.64
CA THR A 59 -28.15 -13.29 7.13
C THR A 59 -28.00 -14.33 6.02
N LEU A 60 -27.88 -15.61 6.39
CA LEU A 60 -27.87 -16.70 5.40
C LEU A 60 -29.13 -16.68 4.51
N GLY A 61 -30.29 -16.25 5.03
CA GLY A 61 -31.50 -16.09 4.22
C GLY A 61 -31.39 -15.06 3.10
N ASP A 62 -30.60 -14.00 3.31
CA ASP A 62 -30.41 -12.91 2.32
C ASP A 62 -29.56 -13.35 1.12
N MET A 63 -28.90 -14.51 1.20
CA MET A 63 -28.10 -15.07 0.10
C MET A 63 -28.98 -15.74 -0.99
N GLU A 64 -30.20 -16.16 -0.67
CA GLU A 64 -31.13 -16.80 -1.64
C GLU A 64 -31.36 -15.94 -2.91
N PRO A 65 -31.72 -14.64 -2.82
CA PRO A 65 -31.90 -13.81 -4.01
C PRO A 65 -30.59 -13.64 -4.81
N VAL A 66 -29.43 -13.67 -4.15
CA VAL A 66 -28.12 -13.58 -4.82
C VAL A 66 -27.83 -14.84 -5.60
N ILE A 67 -28.07 -16.02 -5.03
CA ILE A 67 -27.89 -17.32 -5.72
C ILE A 67 -28.81 -17.40 -6.94
N LYS A 68 -30.08 -17.01 -6.80
CA LYS A 68 -31.01 -16.92 -7.94
C LYS A 68 -30.49 -15.98 -9.02
N LYS A 69 -29.85 -14.87 -8.63
CA LYS A 69 -29.24 -13.94 -9.57
C LYS A 69 -28.03 -14.55 -10.29
N CYS A 70 -27.19 -15.31 -9.59
CA CYS A 70 -26.10 -16.07 -10.20
C CYS A 70 -26.63 -17.04 -11.26
N GLU A 71 -27.65 -17.84 -10.92
CA GLU A 71 -28.27 -18.79 -11.86
C GLU A 71 -28.86 -18.10 -13.10
N GLN A 72 -29.39 -16.88 -12.97
CA GLN A 72 -29.88 -16.09 -14.11
C GLN A 72 -28.76 -15.53 -15.00
N LEU A 73 -27.59 -15.25 -14.42
CA LEU A 73 -26.43 -14.73 -15.14
C LEU A 73 -25.62 -15.83 -15.83
N LEU A 74 -25.74 -17.09 -15.37
CA LEU A 74 -25.04 -18.22 -15.96
C LEU A 74 -25.53 -18.47 -17.40
N PRO A 75 -24.66 -18.32 -18.40
CA PRO A 75 -25.02 -18.64 -19.77
C PRO A 75 -25.07 -20.16 -19.97
N GLN A 76 -25.70 -20.59 -21.06
CA GLN A 76 -25.62 -21.99 -21.50
C GLN A 76 -24.17 -22.36 -21.85
N PHE A 77 -23.85 -23.66 -21.75
CA PHE A 77 -22.57 -24.17 -22.20
C PHE A 77 -22.35 -23.90 -23.69
N VAL A 78 -21.11 -23.61 -24.06
CA VAL A 78 -20.73 -23.34 -25.45
C VAL A 78 -20.78 -24.64 -26.24
N GLU A 79 -21.54 -24.67 -27.33
CA GLU A 79 -21.65 -25.83 -28.21
C GLU A 79 -20.31 -26.17 -28.92
N ASP A 80 -20.15 -27.45 -29.27
CA ASP A 80 -18.95 -27.91 -29.98
C ASP A 80 -18.93 -27.45 -31.44
N GLU A 81 -20.08 -27.51 -32.12
CA GLU A 81 -20.28 -27.09 -33.50
C GLU A 81 -21.05 -25.77 -33.58
N HIS A 82 -20.75 -24.91 -34.57
CA HIS A 82 -21.45 -23.64 -34.85
C HIS A 82 -21.59 -22.67 -33.65
N TRP A 83 -20.58 -22.62 -32.79
CA TRP A 83 -20.49 -21.76 -31.61
C TRP A 83 -20.46 -20.25 -31.94
N LEU A 84 -21.15 -19.46 -31.10
CA LEU A 84 -21.14 -17.99 -31.13
C LEU A 84 -20.80 -17.43 -29.73
N PRO A 85 -19.53 -17.45 -29.28
CA PRO A 85 -19.21 -16.91 -27.99
C PRO A 85 -19.14 -15.41 -28.13
N TYR A 86 -19.96 -14.80 -27.31
CA TYR A 86 -19.92 -13.38 -27.07
C TYR A 86 -19.20 -13.15 -25.75
N LEU A 87 -18.45 -12.05 -25.71
CA LEU A 87 -17.75 -11.66 -24.49
C LEU A 87 -18.77 -11.38 -23.38
N ALA A 88 -19.91 -10.76 -23.70
CA ALA A 88 -20.94 -10.39 -22.73
C ALA A 88 -21.43 -11.60 -21.89
N PRO A 89 -21.94 -12.71 -22.46
CA PRO A 89 -22.26 -13.92 -21.68
C PRO A 89 -21.11 -14.45 -20.83
N ALA A 90 -19.87 -14.40 -21.32
CA ALA A 90 -18.71 -14.84 -20.55
C ALA A 90 -18.41 -13.89 -19.36
N LEU A 91 -18.61 -12.58 -19.52
CA LEU A 91 -18.48 -11.62 -18.43
C LEU A 91 -19.60 -11.76 -17.39
N ASP A 92 -20.82 -12.07 -17.82
CA ASP A 92 -21.94 -12.37 -16.92
C ASP A 92 -21.61 -13.60 -16.06
N ALA A 93 -21.03 -14.65 -16.68
CA ALA A 93 -20.50 -15.80 -15.97
C ALA A 93 -19.41 -15.40 -14.95
N GLY A 94 -18.46 -14.54 -15.35
CA GLY A 94 -17.42 -14.03 -14.46
C GLY A 94 -17.96 -13.21 -13.28
N MET A 95 -19.03 -12.44 -13.48
CA MET A 95 -19.69 -11.71 -12.39
C MET A 95 -20.44 -12.66 -11.44
N ALA A 96 -21.11 -13.68 -11.98
CA ALA A 96 -21.74 -14.73 -11.17
C ALA A 96 -20.71 -15.49 -10.32
N THR A 97 -19.50 -15.72 -10.85
CA THR A 97 -18.38 -16.29 -10.11
C THR A 97 -18.01 -15.44 -8.90
N PHE A 98 -17.82 -14.13 -9.05
CA PHE A 98 -17.49 -13.28 -7.90
C PHE A 98 -18.60 -13.25 -6.85
N PHE A 99 -19.87 -13.22 -7.23
CA PHE A 99 -20.97 -13.32 -6.26
C PHE A 99 -20.95 -14.65 -5.50
N ALA A 100 -20.72 -15.76 -6.22
CA ALA A 100 -20.67 -17.09 -5.63
C ALA A 100 -19.48 -17.26 -4.68
N GLU A 101 -18.29 -16.77 -5.05
CA GLU A 101 -17.10 -16.80 -4.20
C GLU A 101 -17.26 -15.91 -2.96
N GLU A 102 -17.89 -14.74 -3.09
CA GLU A 102 -18.17 -13.88 -1.94
C GLU A 102 -19.11 -14.57 -0.94
N ILE A 103 -20.09 -15.35 -1.42
CA ILE A 103 -20.94 -16.21 -0.58
C ILE A 103 -20.11 -17.31 0.09
N ILE A 104 -19.27 -18.03 -0.66
CA ILE A 104 -18.43 -19.13 -0.14
C ILE A 104 -17.52 -18.64 0.99
N GLU A 105 -16.88 -17.49 0.78
CA GLU A 105 -15.99 -16.88 1.76
C GLU A 105 -16.75 -16.33 2.95
N ALA A 106 -17.90 -15.69 2.75
CA ALA A 106 -18.74 -15.22 3.86
C ALA A 106 -19.21 -16.38 4.77
N ILE A 107 -19.56 -17.53 4.18
CA ILE A 107 -19.88 -18.75 4.93
C ILE A 107 -18.63 -19.30 5.66
N ARG A 108 -17.45 -19.21 5.05
CA ARG A 108 -16.18 -19.64 5.68
C ARG A 108 -15.90 -18.89 6.98
N TYR A 109 -16.21 -17.59 7.05
CA TYR A 109 -16.09 -16.81 8.28
C TYR A 109 -16.94 -17.33 9.44
N ILE A 110 -18.03 -18.06 9.15
CA ILE A 110 -18.88 -18.74 10.15
C ILE A 110 -18.35 -20.14 10.44
N GLU A 111 -18.03 -20.91 9.40
CA GLU A 111 -17.56 -22.30 9.50
C GLU A 111 -16.22 -22.43 10.22
N SER A 112 -15.31 -21.50 9.95
CA SER A 112 -13.93 -21.52 10.44
C SER A 112 -13.50 -20.10 10.80
N PRO A 113 -13.99 -19.56 11.94
CA PRO A 113 -13.76 -18.17 12.32
C PRO A 113 -12.30 -17.77 12.45
N ASP A 114 -11.42 -18.72 12.74
CA ASP A 114 -9.97 -18.52 12.94
C ASP A 114 -9.13 -18.77 11.67
N PHE A 115 -9.77 -19.08 10.54
CA PHE A 115 -9.08 -19.31 9.28
C PHE A 115 -8.33 -18.06 8.79
N TYR A 116 -8.92 -16.88 9.00
CA TYR A 116 -8.32 -15.58 8.66
C TYR A 116 -7.95 -14.80 9.92
N THR A 117 -6.82 -14.10 9.89
CA THR A 117 -6.37 -13.28 11.03
C THR A 117 -7.26 -12.08 11.29
N LYS A 118 -7.88 -11.50 10.24
CA LYS A 118 -8.68 -10.26 10.29
C LYS A 118 -7.86 -9.06 10.79
N GLN A 119 -6.54 -9.09 10.56
CA GLN A 119 -5.58 -8.08 11.03
C GLN A 119 -4.79 -7.49 9.84
N GLU A 120 -4.10 -6.38 10.10
CA GLU A 120 -3.21 -5.76 9.09
C GLU A 120 -1.95 -6.60 8.80
N GLU A 121 -1.48 -7.35 9.81
CA GLU A 121 -0.27 -8.16 9.75
C GLU A 121 -0.61 -9.66 9.97
N PRO A 122 0.17 -10.58 9.39
CA PRO A 122 0.16 -12.00 9.75
C PRO A 122 0.37 -12.23 11.25
N THR A 123 -0.18 -13.33 11.77
CA THR A 123 0.08 -13.80 13.14
C THR A 123 1.03 -14.99 13.13
N GLU A 124 1.58 -15.34 14.30
CA GLU A 124 2.40 -16.54 14.46
C GLU A 124 1.57 -17.79 14.10
N GLY A 125 1.90 -18.43 12.97
CA GLY A 125 1.20 -19.62 12.46
C GLY A 125 0.02 -19.37 11.52
N ASN A 126 -0.39 -18.13 11.26
CA ASN A 126 -1.42 -17.82 10.26
C ASN A 126 -1.05 -16.58 9.44
N ILE A 127 -0.82 -16.81 8.14
CA ILE A 127 -0.46 -15.73 7.21
C ILE A 127 -1.66 -15.13 6.50
N TRP A 128 -2.84 -15.75 6.53
CA TRP A 128 -3.97 -15.37 5.70
C TRP A 128 -4.81 -14.27 6.34
N LEU A 129 -4.90 -13.10 5.69
CA LEU A 129 -5.60 -11.95 6.26
C LEU A 129 -7.11 -11.97 5.97
N GLY A 130 -7.51 -12.54 4.84
CA GLY A 130 -8.89 -12.53 4.37
C GLY A 130 -9.37 -11.16 3.93
N ALA A 131 -10.69 -10.94 3.98
CA ALA A 131 -11.30 -9.65 3.65
C ALA A 131 -10.76 -8.52 4.54
N ALA A 132 -10.30 -7.43 3.91
CA ALA A 132 -9.93 -6.21 4.62
C ALA A 132 -11.13 -5.67 5.40
N ASP A 133 -10.94 -5.15 6.60
CA ASP A 133 -11.99 -4.41 7.30
C ASP A 133 -12.07 -2.95 6.82
N ASP A 134 -13.07 -2.19 7.29
CA ASP A 134 -13.25 -0.80 6.85
C ASP A 134 -12.14 0.14 7.35
N ILE A 135 -11.47 -0.21 8.44
CA ILE A 135 -10.31 0.53 8.95
C ILE A 135 -9.15 0.41 7.96
N THR A 136 -8.81 -0.81 7.58
CA THR A 136 -7.77 -1.10 6.61
C THR A 136 -8.13 -0.52 5.25
N LEU A 137 -9.38 -0.66 4.82
CA LEU A 137 -9.86 -0.06 3.57
C LEU A 137 -9.65 1.46 3.57
N ARG A 138 -10.04 2.17 4.63
CA ARG A 138 -9.90 3.64 4.64
C ARG A 138 -8.42 4.06 4.68
N LYS A 139 -7.59 3.29 5.40
CA LYS A 139 -6.15 3.49 5.47
C LYS A 139 -5.43 3.34 4.16
N ARG A 140 -5.67 2.22 3.48
CA ARG A 140 -4.92 1.85 2.29
C ARG A 140 -5.62 2.32 1.02
N GLY A 141 -6.93 2.48 1.08
CA GLY A 141 -7.77 2.95 -0.02
C GLY A 141 -7.49 4.39 -0.43
N ILE A 142 -7.11 5.26 0.51
CA ILE A 142 -6.75 6.65 0.20
C ILE A 142 -5.50 6.75 -0.69
N GLU A 143 -4.56 5.79 -0.55
CA GLU A 143 -3.33 5.71 -1.34
C GLU A 143 -3.62 5.54 -2.85
N PHE A 144 -4.77 4.93 -3.19
CA PHE A 144 -5.25 4.80 -4.57
C PHE A 144 -5.89 6.08 -5.11
N VAL A 145 -6.30 6.99 -4.24
CA VAL A 145 -6.97 8.25 -4.60
C VAL A 145 -5.93 9.36 -4.75
N ASP A 146 -4.97 9.45 -3.84
CA ASP A 146 -3.88 10.44 -3.89
C ASP A 146 -2.76 10.06 -4.88
N GLY A 147 -2.72 8.81 -5.32
CA GLY A 147 -1.78 8.29 -6.31
C GLY A 147 -0.45 7.78 -5.72
N SER A 148 -0.31 7.75 -4.40
CA SER A 148 0.85 7.16 -3.71
C SER A 148 0.97 5.64 -3.89
N ALA A 149 -0.16 4.97 -4.17
CA ALA A 149 -0.24 3.62 -4.68
C ALA A 149 -1.18 3.60 -5.90
N PRO A 150 -0.67 3.51 -7.15
CA PRO A 150 -1.53 3.69 -8.32
C PRO A 150 -2.58 2.59 -8.51
N GLY A 151 -2.37 1.41 -7.92
CA GLY A 151 -3.18 0.23 -8.17
C GLY A 151 -2.65 -1.01 -7.46
N PHE A 152 -3.15 -2.17 -7.88
CA PHE A 152 -2.74 -3.45 -7.31
C PHE A 152 -2.58 -4.54 -8.37
N ALA A 153 -1.67 -5.48 -8.12
CA ALA A 153 -1.56 -6.73 -8.86
C ALA A 153 -2.26 -7.84 -8.06
N ALA A 154 -3.30 -8.45 -8.63
CA ALA A 154 -3.92 -9.66 -8.08
C ALA A 154 -3.17 -10.89 -8.60
N ILE A 155 -2.34 -11.51 -7.77
CA ILE A 155 -1.57 -12.71 -8.11
C ILE A 155 -2.35 -13.95 -7.70
N LEU A 156 -2.62 -14.83 -8.68
CA LEU A 156 -3.19 -16.14 -8.46
C LEU A 156 -2.11 -17.22 -8.66
N GLY A 157 -1.96 -18.11 -7.68
CA GLY A 157 -1.09 -19.27 -7.78
C GLY A 157 0.28 -19.11 -7.15
N ALA A 158 1.31 -19.63 -7.81
CA ALA A 158 2.68 -19.63 -7.32
C ALA A 158 3.70 -19.53 -8.46
N ALA A 159 4.79 -18.81 -8.21
CA ALA A 159 5.92 -18.75 -9.13
C ALA A 159 6.62 -20.13 -9.21
N PRO A 160 7.37 -20.42 -10.29
CA PRO A 160 8.09 -21.69 -10.43
C PRO A 160 9.06 -21.98 -9.27
N ASP A 161 9.63 -20.94 -8.67
CA ASP A 161 10.56 -21.01 -7.56
C ASP A 161 10.47 -19.75 -6.68
N ASN A 162 11.06 -19.83 -5.49
CA ASN A 162 11.01 -18.77 -4.49
C ASN A 162 11.79 -17.51 -4.93
N GLU A 163 12.88 -17.65 -5.66
CA GLU A 163 13.68 -16.51 -6.15
C GLU A 163 12.89 -15.68 -7.16
N THR A 164 12.18 -16.36 -8.07
CA THR A 164 11.27 -15.72 -9.04
C THR A 164 10.11 -15.02 -8.33
N ALA A 165 9.53 -15.61 -7.29
CA ALA A 165 8.48 -14.98 -6.50
C ALA A 165 8.96 -13.67 -5.86
N VAL A 166 10.13 -13.70 -5.20
CA VAL A 166 10.74 -12.53 -4.55
C VAL A 166 11.01 -11.42 -5.55
N LYS A 167 11.55 -11.74 -6.74
CA LYS A 167 11.82 -10.76 -7.80
C LYS A 167 10.54 -10.07 -8.29
N ILE A 168 9.48 -10.84 -8.56
CA ILE A 168 8.18 -10.29 -9.00
C ILE A 168 7.59 -9.38 -7.92
N ALA A 169 7.59 -9.83 -6.65
CA ALA A 169 7.06 -9.05 -5.54
C ALA A 169 7.83 -7.73 -5.33
N GLN A 170 9.16 -7.78 -5.36
CA GLN A 170 10.01 -6.60 -5.22
C GLN A 170 9.80 -5.62 -6.37
N GLU A 171 9.74 -6.09 -7.62
CA GLU A 171 9.49 -5.21 -8.76
C GLU A 171 8.13 -4.50 -8.64
N LEU A 172 7.08 -5.21 -8.20
CA LEU A 172 5.76 -4.60 -7.94
C LEU A 172 5.80 -3.59 -6.79
N GLN A 173 6.53 -3.87 -5.71
CA GLN A 173 6.72 -2.94 -4.58
C GLN A 173 7.49 -1.67 -5.00
N GLU A 174 8.55 -1.81 -5.81
CA GLU A 174 9.31 -0.69 -6.39
C GLU A 174 8.45 0.18 -7.31
N LYS A 175 7.41 -0.41 -7.90
CA LYS A 175 6.37 0.28 -8.67
C LYS A 175 5.27 0.88 -7.80
N ASN A 176 5.40 0.81 -6.48
CA ASN A 176 4.44 1.26 -5.48
C ASN A 176 3.07 0.58 -5.58
N LEU A 177 2.99 -0.62 -6.16
CA LEU A 177 1.73 -1.37 -6.29
C LEU A 177 1.48 -2.24 -5.07
N TYR A 178 0.20 -2.40 -4.73
CA TYR A 178 -0.21 -3.49 -3.84
C TYR A 178 -0.14 -4.83 -4.56
N VAL A 179 0.18 -5.90 -3.83
CA VAL A 179 0.19 -7.27 -4.35
C VAL A 179 -0.78 -8.09 -3.52
N PHE A 180 -1.90 -8.44 -4.13
CA PHE A 180 -2.97 -9.23 -3.51
C PHE A 180 -2.79 -10.68 -3.94
N MET A 181 -2.49 -11.57 -3.00
CA MET A 181 -2.07 -12.94 -3.29
C MET A 181 -3.15 -13.93 -2.89
N SER A 182 -3.62 -14.74 -3.84
CA SER A 182 -4.62 -15.79 -3.62
C SER A 182 -4.29 -17.06 -4.42
N ALA A 183 -5.03 -18.13 -4.16
CA ALA A 183 -4.93 -19.42 -4.82
C ALA A 183 -3.58 -20.15 -4.64
N GLN A 184 -3.61 -21.45 -4.91
CA GLN A 184 -2.43 -22.32 -4.94
C GLN A 184 -2.24 -22.91 -6.34
N SER A 185 -0.98 -23.17 -6.69
CA SER A 185 -0.59 -23.93 -7.87
C SER A 185 0.35 -25.05 -7.44
N ASN A 186 0.01 -26.30 -7.76
CA ASN A 186 0.76 -27.49 -7.34
C ASN A 186 1.04 -27.57 -5.82
N GLY A 187 0.07 -27.15 -5.00
CA GLY A 187 0.16 -27.17 -3.53
C GLY A 187 1.06 -26.09 -2.93
N LYS A 188 1.49 -25.10 -3.71
CA LYS A 188 2.24 -23.92 -3.24
C LYS A 188 1.46 -22.64 -3.51
N CYS A 189 1.62 -21.66 -2.64
CA CYS A 189 1.06 -20.31 -2.80
C CYS A 189 2.19 -19.28 -2.90
N PHE A 190 2.01 -18.24 -3.72
CA PHE A 190 2.98 -17.15 -3.86
C PHE A 190 3.33 -16.50 -2.51
N ALA A 191 2.33 -16.28 -1.64
CA ALA A 191 2.56 -15.74 -0.29
C ALA A 191 3.48 -16.61 0.58
N GLN A 192 3.35 -17.94 0.49
CA GLN A 192 4.20 -18.88 1.23
C GLN A 192 5.64 -18.82 0.73
N GLN A 193 5.85 -18.73 -0.59
CA GLN A 193 7.18 -18.61 -1.19
C GLN A 193 7.93 -17.36 -0.68
N LEU A 194 7.20 -16.25 -0.48
CA LEU A 194 7.77 -15.02 0.07
C LEU A 194 8.17 -15.18 1.54
N VAL A 195 7.30 -15.78 2.37
CA VAL A 195 7.58 -16.04 3.79
C VAL A 195 8.76 -16.99 3.95
N GLU A 196 8.82 -18.07 3.17
CA GLU A 196 9.95 -19.01 3.14
C GLU A 196 11.27 -18.33 2.77
N SER A 197 11.21 -17.24 2.02
CA SER A 197 12.36 -16.43 1.60
C SER A 197 12.69 -15.28 2.56
N GLY A 198 12.02 -15.21 3.71
CA GLY A 198 12.24 -14.16 4.71
C GLY A 198 11.68 -12.78 4.33
N VAL A 199 10.77 -12.71 3.34
CA VAL A 199 10.13 -11.43 2.95
C VAL A 199 8.98 -11.13 3.91
N GLN A 200 8.95 -9.89 4.43
CA GLN A 200 7.85 -9.42 5.27
C GLN A 200 6.60 -9.15 4.42
N ILE A 201 5.50 -9.80 4.79
CA ILE A 201 4.19 -9.70 4.12
C ILE A 201 3.16 -9.08 5.06
N GLY A 202 2.14 -8.45 4.51
CA GLY A 202 1.07 -7.76 5.22
C GLY A 202 0.60 -6.49 4.49
N TRP A 203 -0.41 -5.82 5.04
CA TRP A 203 -0.85 -4.51 4.54
C TRP A 203 0.25 -3.43 4.63
N PRO A 204 1.09 -3.36 5.68
CA PRO A 204 2.15 -2.36 5.77
C PRO A 204 3.23 -2.47 4.69
N THR A 205 3.54 -3.68 4.23
CA THR A 205 4.53 -3.92 3.15
C THR A 205 3.89 -3.98 1.76
N ARG A 206 2.57 -3.76 1.67
CA ARG A 206 1.75 -3.87 0.45
C ARG A 206 1.71 -5.27 -0.18
N LEU A 207 2.21 -6.31 0.50
CA LEU A 207 2.17 -7.70 0.07
C LEU A 207 1.08 -8.44 0.86
N VAL A 208 -0.15 -8.44 0.39
CA VAL A 208 -1.35 -8.87 1.13
C VAL A 208 -1.75 -10.31 0.76
N PRO A 209 -1.58 -11.29 1.67
CA PRO A 209 -2.05 -12.67 1.47
C PRO A 209 -3.54 -12.80 1.82
N PHE A 210 -4.37 -13.01 0.81
CA PHE A 210 -5.82 -13.12 0.99
C PHE A 210 -6.25 -14.52 1.42
N GLY A 211 -5.78 -15.57 0.75
CA GLY A 211 -6.12 -16.95 1.11
C GLY A 211 -5.51 -17.96 0.15
N PRO A 212 -5.42 -19.25 0.54
CA PRO A 212 -4.84 -20.29 -0.30
C PRO A 212 -5.79 -20.77 -1.41
N ASP A 213 -7.09 -20.50 -1.28
CA ASP A 213 -8.12 -20.95 -2.21
C ASP A 213 -8.41 -19.92 -3.29
N VAL A 214 -8.91 -20.37 -4.44
CA VAL A 214 -9.28 -19.50 -5.57
C VAL A 214 -10.36 -18.50 -5.17
N SER A 215 -11.30 -18.92 -4.32
CA SER A 215 -12.40 -18.08 -3.81
C SER A 215 -11.93 -16.83 -3.06
N ALA A 216 -10.73 -16.86 -2.45
CA ALA A 216 -10.17 -15.69 -1.78
C ALA A 216 -9.79 -14.54 -2.74
N THR A 217 -9.72 -14.81 -4.05
CA THR A 217 -9.50 -13.80 -5.09
C THR A 217 -10.57 -12.72 -5.07
N VAL A 218 -11.80 -13.07 -4.66
CA VAL A 218 -12.91 -12.12 -4.55
C VAL A 218 -12.62 -10.95 -3.60
N PHE A 219 -11.74 -11.14 -2.61
CA PHE A 219 -11.37 -10.06 -1.70
C PHE A 219 -10.65 -8.89 -2.42
N ALA A 220 -9.94 -9.15 -3.51
CA ALA A 220 -9.35 -8.10 -4.35
C ALA A 220 -10.43 -7.26 -5.04
N ALA A 221 -11.42 -7.92 -5.64
CA ALA A 221 -12.57 -7.25 -6.26
C ALA A 221 -13.43 -6.51 -5.21
N GLY A 222 -13.61 -7.11 -4.03
CA GLY A 222 -14.32 -6.50 -2.90
C GLY A 222 -13.60 -5.28 -2.32
N PHE A 223 -12.26 -5.28 -2.29
CA PHE A 223 -11.49 -4.09 -1.91
C PHE A 223 -11.67 -2.96 -2.94
N ALA A 224 -11.52 -3.27 -4.23
CA ALA A 224 -11.67 -2.30 -5.32
C ALA A 224 -13.09 -1.69 -5.36
N THR A 225 -14.11 -2.54 -5.16
CA THR A 225 -15.51 -2.15 -5.04
C THR A 225 -15.73 -1.17 -3.89
N ARG A 226 -15.19 -1.46 -2.71
CA ARG A 226 -15.33 -0.56 -1.56
C ARG A 226 -14.59 0.74 -1.73
N ALA A 227 -13.43 0.74 -2.39
CA ALA A 227 -12.74 1.99 -2.72
C ALA A 227 -13.62 2.89 -3.62
N ALA A 228 -14.33 2.32 -4.59
CA ALA A 228 -15.27 3.04 -5.44
C ALA A 228 -16.49 3.58 -4.68
N LEU A 229 -17.04 2.82 -3.72
CA LEU A 229 -18.16 3.26 -2.89
C LEU A 229 -17.73 4.35 -1.89
N ALA A 230 -16.61 4.15 -1.19
CA ALA A 230 -16.15 5.01 -0.11
C ALA A 230 -15.58 6.35 -0.61
N PHE A 231 -14.72 6.31 -1.64
CA PHE A 231 -14.02 7.50 -2.13
C PHE A 231 -14.63 8.06 -3.40
N GLY A 232 -15.21 7.21 -4.25
CA GLY A 232 -15.94 7.63 -5.45
C GLY A 232 -17.35 8.14 -5.19
N GLY A 233 -17.90 7.93 -3.99
CA GLY A 233 -19.26 8.33 -3.62
C GLY A 233 -20.34 7.64 -4.47
N ILE A 234 -20.04 6.45 -5.00
CA ILE A 234 -20.94 5.71 -5.88
C ILE A 234 -22.01 5.03 -5.04
N LYS A 235 -23.26 5.09 -5.51
CA LYS A 235 -24.37 4.44 -4.83
C LYS A 235 -24.33 2.92 -5.06
N PRO A 236 -24.56 2.11 -4.01
CA PRO A 236 -24.73 0.66 -4.15
C PRO A 236 -25.80 0.33 -5.20
N GLY A 237 -25.53 -0.67 -6.06
CA GLY A 237 -26.40 -1.07 -7.17
C GLY A 237 -26.21 -0.27 -8.47
N ASP A 238 -25.47 0.85 -8.46
CA ASP A 238 -25.05 1.54 -9.69
C ASP A 238 -23.80 0.88 -10.28
N TYR A 239 -23.98 -0.37 -10.74
CA TYR A 239 -22.89 -1.21 -11.24
C TYR A 239 -22.11 -0.54 -12.36
N ARG A 240 -22.79 0.24 -13.23
CA ARG A 240 -22.14 0.87 -14.39
C ARG A 240 -21.13 1.91 -13.93
N ARG A 241 -21.50 2.81 -13.00
CA ARG A 241 -20.54 3.79 -12.47
C ARG A 241 -19.44 3.12 -11.69
N LEU A 242 -19.77 2.05 -10.95
CA LEU A 242 -18.80 1.29 -10.16
C LEU A 242 -17.71 0.66 -11.03
N LEU A 243 -18.10 -0.05 -12.10
CA LEU A 243 -17.15 -0.67 -13.03
C LEU A 243 -16.32 0.38 -13.78
N LEU A 244 -16.93 1.50 -14.20
CA LEU A 244 -16.21 2.61 -14.83
C LEU A 244 -15.18 3.24 -13.89
N TYR A 245 -15.53 3.45 -12.62
CA TYR A 245 -14.60 3.97 -11.62
C TYR A 245 -13.40 3.03 -11.45
N ASN A 246 -13.64 1.72 -11.33
CA ASN A 246 -12.57 0.73 -11.20
C ASN A 246 -11.66 0.74 -12.45
N LYS A 247 -12.25 0.76 -13.65
CA LYS A 247 -11.51 0.87 -14.91
C LYS A 247 -10.65 2.14 -14.99
N ASP A 248 -11.17 3.29 -14.55
CA ASP A 248 -10.52 4.58 -14.80
C ASP A 248 -9.65 5.09 -13.65
N ARG A 249 -9.88 4.63 -12.42
CA ARG A 249 -9.20 5.14 -11.20
C ARG A 249 -8.30 4.13 -10.51
N ILE A 250 -8.63 2.84 -10.56
CA ILE A 250 -7.84 1.81 -9.86
C ILE A 250 -7.02 1.03 -10.89
N PHE A 251 -5.72 1.29 -10.97
CA PHE A 251 -4.84 0.65 -11.96
C PHE A 251 -4.50 -0.80 -11.60
N ALA A 252 -5.52 -1.64 -11.50
CA ALA A 252 -5.39 -3.04 -11.15
C ALA A 252 -5.32 -3.97 -12.36
N PHE A 253 -4.58 -5.07 -12.19
CA PHE A 253 -4.43 -6.15 -13.15
C PHE A 253 -4.23 -7.48 -12.41
N ALA A 254 -4.57 -8.59 -13.07
CA ALA A 254 -4.34 -9.92 -12.53
C ALA A 254 -3.10 -10.57 -13.17
N ILE A 255 -2.31 -11.28 -12.37
CA ILE A 255 -1.21 -12.13 -12.84
C ILE A 255 -1.51 -13.57 -12.40
N THR A 256 -1.60 -14.48 -13.35
CA THR A 256 -1.75 -15.91 -13.04
C THR A 256 -0.40 -16.60 -13.20
N LEU A 257 0.06 -17.27 -12.15
CA LEU A 257 1.31 -18.02 -12.11
C LEU A 257 1.04 -19.51 -11.93
N GLY A 258 1.20 -20.27 -13.01
CA GLY A 258 0.95 -21.71 -13.05
C GLY A 258 -0.27 -22.12 -13.88
N GLU A 259 -0.72 -23.37 -13.68
CA GLU A 259 -1.79 -23.96 -14.48
C GLU A 259 -3.13 -23.25 -14.24
N VAL A 260 -3.73 -22.77 -15.33
CA VAL A 260 -4.99 -22.03 -15.29
C VAL A 260 -6.15 -23.01 -15.44
N THR A 261 -6.86 -23.25 -14.33
CA THR A 261 -8.05 -24.12 -14.30
C THR A 261 -9.29 -23.40 -14.83
N ASP A 262 -10.39 -24.13 -15.07
CA ASP A 262 -11.68 -23.55 -15.46
C ASP A 262 -12.17 -22.51 -14.42
N GLU A 263 -11.91 -22.72 -13.13
CA GLU A 263 -12.22 -21.77 -12.04
C GLU A 263 -11.41 -20.48 -12.15
N TRP A 264 -10.14 -20.56 -12.56
CA TRP A 264 -9.30 -19.38 -12.80
C TRP A 264 -9.74 -18.62 -14.05
N TYR A 265 -10.16 -19.32 -15.11
CA TYR A 265 -10.75 -18.65 -16.27
C TYR A 265 -12.01 -17.87 -15.88
N ALA A 266 -12.85 -18.42 -15.01
CA ALA A 266 -14.06 -17.74 -14.52
C ALA A 266 -13.71 -16.48 -13.72
N ASN A 267 -12.73 -16.57 -12.81
CA ASN A 267 -12.18 -15.42 -12.09
C ASN A 267 -11.59 -14.36 -13.03
N GLY A 268 -10.84 -14.78 -14.04
CA GLY A 268 -10.26 -13.90 -15.05
C GLY A 268 -11.33 -13.13 -15.83
N LEU A 269 -12.46 -13.76 -16.16
CA LEU A 269 -13.60 -13.08 -16.77
C LEU A 269 -14.23 -12.05 -15.83
N GLY A 270 -14.31 -12.35 -14.53
CA GLY A 270 -14.73 -11.39 -13.50
C GLY A 270 -13.78 -10.18 -13.43
N ALA A 271 -12.47 -10.41 -13.43
CA ALA A 271 -11.46 -9.34 -13.44
C ALA A 271 -11.56 -8.47 -14.69
N VAL A 272 -11.71 -9.08 -15.88
CA VAL A 272 -11.93 -8.35 -17.13
C VAL A 272 -13.20 -7.51 -17.05
N ASN A 273 -14.26 -7.98 -16.40
CA ASN A 273 -15.50 -7.21 -16.22
C ASN A 273 -15.28 -5.92 -15.41
N TYR A 274 -14.37 -5.94 -14.44
CA TYR A 274 -13.91 -4.74 -13.71
C TYR A 274 -12.98 -3.81 -14.52
N GLY A 275 -12.63 -4.20 -15.74
CA GLY A 275 -11.64 -3.50 -16.56
C GLY A 275 -10.19 -3.85 -16.21
N PHE A 276 -9.97 -4.92 -15.43
CA PHE A 276 -8.64 -5.37 -15.03
C PHE A 276 -8.14 -6.43 -16.01
N PRO A 277 -7.04 -6.19 -16.74
CA PRO A 277 -6.48 -7.17 -17.66
C PRO A 277 -5.86 -8.34 -16.89
N VAL A 278 -5.82 -9.50 -17.54
CA VAL A 278 -5.21 -10.74 -17.01
C VAL A 278 -3.95 -11.07 -17.79
N ILE A 279 -2.86 -11.29 -17.06
CA ILE A 279 -1.54 -11.64 -17.61
C ILE A 279 -1.16 -13.03 -17.10
N ALA A 280 -0.87 -13.95 -18.02
CA ALA A 280 -0.52 -15.33 -17.70
C ALA A 280 0.91 -15.67 -18.12
N ASP A 281 1.61 -16.43 -17.29
CA ASP A 281 2.90 -17.03 -17.63
C ASP A 281 2.75 -18.26 -18.55
N THR A 282 1.65 -18.99 -18.43
CA THR A 282 1.33 -20.18 -19.22
C THR A 282 0.81 -19.87 -20.63
N PRO A 283 0.91 -20.83 -21.57
CA PRO A 283 0.46 -20.67 -22.96
C PRO A 283 -1.05 -20.86 -23.12
N ILE A 284 -1.83 -20.13 -22.34
CA ILE A 284 -3.28 -20.06 -22.52
C ILE A 284 -3.62 -19.20 -23.75
N PRO A 285 -4.83 -19.32 -24.32
CA PRO A 285 -5.28 -18.42 -25.39
C PRO A 285 -5.34 -16.94 -24.93
N GLN A 286 -5.51 -16.02 -25.89
CA GLN A 286 -5.51 -14.58 -25.62
C GLN A 286 -6.84 -13.91 -25.99
N ILE A 287 -7.11 -12.76 -25.38
CA ILE A 287 -8.21 -11.84 -25.74
C ILE A 287 -7.58 -10.46 -25.91
N LEU A 288 -7.10 -10.21 -27.13
CA LEU A 288 -6.45 -8.95 -27.53
C LEU A 288 -7.40 -7.77 -27.83
N PRO A 289 -8.70 -7.95 -28.16
CA PRO A 289 -9.59 -6.82 -28.35
C PRO A 289 -9.64 -5.89 -27.14
N THR A 290 -9.82 -4.59 -27.40
CA THR A 290 -9.93 -3.56 -26.38
C THR A 290 -11.40 -3.20 -26.10
N GLY A 291 -11.64 -2.34 -25.11
CA GLY A 291 -12.96 -1.72 -24.87
C GLY A 291 -13.40 -1.83 -23.41
N ILE A 292 -13.29 -3.03 -22.82
CA ILE A 292 -13.55 -3.25 -21.40
C ILE A 292 -12.32 -2.89 -20.58
N CYS A 293 -11.19 -3.57 -20.75
CA CYS A 293 -9.91 -3.06 -20.26
C CYS A 293 -9.42 -1.91 -21.15
N THR A 294 -8.39 -1.19 -20.67
CA THR A 294 -7.75 -0.09 -21.40
C THR A 294 -7.19 -0.56 -22.75
N TYR A 295 -6.40 -1.62 -22.72
CA TYR A 295 -5.85 -2.28 -23.91
C TYR A 295 -6.36 -3.73 -23.97
N GLU A 296 -5.48 -4.72 -24.06
CA GLU A 296 -5.84 -6.14 -24.16
C GLU A 296 -6.50 -6.65 -22.87
N HIS A 297 -7.45 -7.59 -23.00
CA HIS A 297 -8.14 -8.18 -21.85
C HIS A 297 -7.34 -9.35 -21.25
N VAL A 298 -6.77 -10.20 -22.10
CA VAL A 298 -5.97 -11.36 -21.68
C VAL A 298 -4.73 -11.48 -22.55
N VAL A 299 -3.55 -11.43 -21.91
CA VAL A 299 -2.24 -11.64 -22.52
C VAL A 299 -1.58 -12.84 -21.84
N SER A 300 -0.91 -13.69 -22.59
CA SER A 300 -0.39 -14.98 -22.10
C SER A 300 1.00 -15.27 -22.65
N SER A 301 1.63 -16.35 -22.16
CA SER A 301 3.01 -16.73 -22.50
C SER A 301 4.03 -15.64 -22.19
N VAL A 302 3.79 -14.86 -21.13
CA VAL A 302 4.71 -13.78 -20.75
C VAL A 302 5.82 -14.36 -19.86
N PRO A 303 7.11 -14.21 -20.23
CA PRO A 303 8.20 -14.65 -19.38
C PRO A 303 8.16 -13.99 -18.00
N HIS A 304 8.47 -14.72 -16.92
CA HIS A 304 8.42 -14.20 -15.54
C HIS A 304 9.24 -12.92 -15.33
N LYS A 305 10.38 -12.78 -16.03
CA LYS A 305 11.23 -11.59 -15.98
C LYS A 305 10.58 -10.33 -16.58
N ASP A 306 9.60 -10.51 -17.46
CA ASP A 306 8.94 -9.42 -18.21
C ASP A 306 7.46 -9.28 -17.78
N ILE A 307 6.98 -10.12 -16.85
CA ILE A 307 5.55 -10.24 -16.54
C ILE A 307 4.99 -8.97 -15.90
N VAL A 308 5.76 -8.34 -15.01
CA VAL A 308 5.37 -7.11 -14.33
C VAL A 308 5.34 -5.93 -15.31
N SER A 309 6.42 -5.76 -16.09
CA SER A 309 6.49 -4.70 -17.10
C SER A 309 5.39 -4.82 -18.15
N ARG A 310 5.11 -6.03 -18.64
CA ARG A 310 4.01 -6.27 -19.57
C ARG A 310 2.64 -6.01 -18.95
N ALA A 311 2.42 -6.38 -17.68
CA ALA A 311 1.17 -6.11 -16.99
C ALA A 311 0.90 -4.60 -16.82
N ILE A 312 1.93 -3.83 -16.48
CA ILE A 312 1.88 -2.37 -16.38
C ILE A 312 1.54 -1.73 -17.73
N GLU A 313 2.17 -2.21 -18.80
CA GLU A 313 1.92 -1.75 -20.18
C GLU A 313 0.47 -1.99 -20.59
N VAL A 314 -0.01 -3.23 -20.45
CA VAL A 314 -1.39 -3.63 -20.83
C VAL A 314 -2.44 -2.91 -19.99
N ARG A 315 -2.14 -2.61 -18.72
CA ARG A 315 -3.03 -1.81 -17.87
C ARG A 315 -3.04 -0.32 -18.27
N GLY A 316 -2.00 0.15 -18.94
CA GLY A 316 -1.79 1.56 -19.30
C GLY A 316 -1.29 2.41 -18.13
N LEU A 317 -0.62 1.80 -17.15
CA LEU A 317 -0.07 2.50 -16.01
C LEU A 317 1.26 3.17 -16.41
N LYS A 318 1.35 4.49 -16.26
CA LYS A 318 2.59 5.25 -16.46
C LYS A 318 3.29 5.44 -15.14
N ILE A 319 4.43 4.77 -14.95
CA ILE A 319 5.20 4.86 -13.71
C ILE A 319 6.40 5.77 -13.91
N THR A 320 6.48 6.83 -13.12
CA THR A 320 7.69 7.62 -12.98
C THR A 320 8.56 6.97 -11.91
N VAL A 321 9.60 6.25 -12.32
CA VAL A 321 10.56 5.67 -11.38
C VAL A 321 11.65 6.71 -11.10
N THR A 322 11.59 7.37 -9.96
CA THR A 322 12.72 8.17 -9.47
C THR A 322 13.80 7.21 -8.96
N LYS A 323 14.85 7.00 -9.75
CA LYS A 323 15.97 6.14 -9.34
C LYS A 323 16.77 6.85 -8.23
N VAL A 324 16.75 6.27 -7.04
CA VAL A 324 17.63 6.67 -5.93
C VAL A 324 18.88 5.79 -5.96
N PRO A 325 20.10 6.35 -5.88
CA PRO A 325 21.34 5.58 -6.03
C PRO A 325 21.68 4.85 -4.73
N VAL A 326 20.95 3.76 -4.47
CA VAL A 326 21.14 2.85 -3.34
C VAL A 326 21.15 1.39 -3.81
N PRO A 327 21.84 0.48 -3.09
CA PRO A 327 21.99 -0.92 -3.49
C PRO A 327 20.82 -1.82 -3.04
N VAL A 328 19.82 -1.24 -2.39
CA VAL A 328 18.60 -1.92 -1.93
C VAL A 328 17.40 -1.40 -2.71
N SER A 329 16.31 -2.16 -2.74
CA SER A 329 15.04 -1.68 -3.29
C SER A 329 14.57 -0.45 -2.51
N TYR A 330 13.98 0.50 -3.23
CA TYR A 330 13.57 1.80 -2.67
C TYR A 330 12.16 2.17 -3.13
N GLY A 331 11.27 2.46 -2.20
CA GLY A 331 9.88 2.81 -2.47
C GLY A 331 9.00 2.88 -1.22
N ALA A 332 7.82 3.47 -1.34
CA ALA A 332 6.91 3.67 -0.21
C ALA A 332 6.40 2.35 0.39
N ALA A 333 6.41 1.27 -0.40
CA ALA A 333 6.04 -0.06 0.05
C ALA A 333 6.93 -0.62 1.17
N PHE A 334 8.16 -0.12 1.34
CA PHE A 334 9.09 -0.58 2.38
C PHE A 334 8.97 0.22 3.69
N GLU A 335 8.18 1.31 3.72
CA GLU A 335 8.09 2.20 4.89
C GLU A 335 7.63 1.48 6.16
N GLY A 336 6.77 0.47 6.00
CA GLY A 336 6.23 -0.31 7.10
C GLY A 336 7.12 -1.44 7.61
N GLU A 337 8.28 -1.70 7.00
CA GLU A 337 9.16 -2.80 7.40
C GLU A 337 9.73 -2.57 8.82
N ARG A 338 9.73 -3.61 9.64
CA ARG A 338 10.33 -3.57 10.97
C ARG A 338 11.63 -4.36 10.97
N VAL A 339 12.71 -3.75 11.45
CA VAL A 339 13.99 -4.45 11.70
C VAL A 339 14.02 -4.92 13.15
N ARG A 340 13.82 -6.23 13.36
CA ARG A 340 13.86 -6.84 14.69
C ARG A 340 15.29 -6.99 15.18
N LYS A 341 15.48 -7.15 16.50
CA LYS A 341 16.81 -7.08 17.15
C LYS A 341 17.78 -8.13 16.60
N GLU A 342 17.27 -9.31 16.31
CA GLU A 342 17.98 -10.45 15.72
C GLU A 342 18.53 -10.17 14.31
N ASP A 343 17.89 -9.26 13.57
CA ASP A 343 18.22 -8.93 12.19
C ASP A 343 19.05 -7.65 12.05
N VAL A 344 19.31 -6.94 13.15
CA VAL A 344 20.08 -5.69 13.16
C VAL A 344 21.56 -5.95 12.84
N HIS A 345 22.09 -5.19 11.88
CA HIS A 345 23.53 -5.01 11.68
C HIS A 345 24.05 -3.82 12.50
N ALA A 346 23.37 -2.67 12.42
CA ALA A 346 23.70 -1.48 13.20
C ALA A 346 22.42 -0.77 13.70
N GLU A 347 22.47 -0.26 14.93
CA GLU A 347 21.42 0.51 15.59
C GLU A 347 21.95 1.83 16.16
N PHE A 348 21.26 2.92 15.86
CA PHE A 348 21.55 4.26 16.36
C PHE A 348 20.29 4.78 17.03
N ARG A 349 20.31 4.96 18.36
CA ARG A 349 19.08 5.26 19.12
C ARG A 349 19.25 6.48 20.03
N GLY A 350 18.59 7.57 19.66
CA GLY A 350 18.47 8.77 20.48
C GLY A 350 17.95 8.45 21.89
N GLY A 351 18.53 9.11 22.89
CA GLY A 351 18.29 8.85 24.31
C GLY A 351 19.08 7.66 24.88
N VAL A 352 19.64 6.78 24.06
CA VAL A 352 20.55 5.70 24.47
C VAL A 352 21.98 6.01 24.04
N SER A 353 22.17 6.40 22.78
CA SER A 353 23.43 6.92 22.23
C SER A 353 23.23 8.35 21.71
N PRO A 354 24.32 9.13 21.54
CA PRO A 354 24.23 10.45 20.89
C PRO A 354 23.75 10.30 19.45
N VAL A 355 22.54 10.75 19.15
CA VAL A 355 21.99 10.72 17.79
C VAL A 355 21.32 12.05 17.46
N CYS A 356 21.48 12.53 16.23
CA CYS A 356 20.62 13.58 15.68
C CYS A 356 20.46 13.51 14.16
N GLU A 357 19.34 13.99 13.67
CA GLU A 357 19.12 14.37 12.29
C GLU A 357 18.84 15.87 12.22
N TRP A 358 19.57 16.60 11.38
CA TRP A 358 19.53 18.06 11.37
C TRP A 358 19.59 18.58 9.93
N THR A 359 18.57 19.31 9.51
CA THR A 359 18.62 20.07 8.25
C THR A 359 18.85 21.55 8.55
N THR A 360 19.77 22.19 7.84
CA THR A 360 20.14 23.60 8.06
C THR A 360 20.47 24.32 6.76
N SER A 361 20.17 25.62 6.70
CA SER A 361 20.46 26.46 5.53
C SER A 361 21.87 27.03 5.58
N LYS A 362 22.57 27.05 4.45
CA LYS A 362 23.90 27.63 4.29
C LYS A 362 24.00 28.57 3.08
N PRO A 363 24.96 29.51 3.07
CA PRO A 363 25.29 30.28 1.88
C PRO A 363 25.63 29.38 0.68
N MET A 364 25.31 29.85 -0.53
CA MET A 364 25.43 29.08 -1.78
C MET A 364 26.86 28.62 -2.12
N ASP A 365 27.86 29.34 -1.61
CA ASP A 365 29.29 29.09 -1.74
C ASP A 365 29.85 28.11 -0.69
N GLU A 366 29.11 27.84 0.39
CA GLU A 366 29.47 26.85 1.41
C GLU A 366 28.92 25.44 1.11
N VAL A 367 28.03 25.31 0.12
CA VAL A 367 27.38 24.05 -0.26
C VAL A 367 27.82 23.58 -1.65
N GLU A 368 28.37 22.37 -1.69
CA GLU A 368 28.67 21.62 -2.91
C GLU A 368 27.57 20.58 -3.15
N ASP A 369 26.78 20.78 -4.21
CA ASP A 369 25.63 19.92 -4.50
C ASP A 369 26.05 18.46 -4.72
N GLY A 370 25.35 17.52 -4.07
CA GLY A 370 25.62 16.10 -4.16
C GLY A 370 26.82 15.62 -3.35
N LYS A 371 27.51 16.50 -2.62
CA LYS A 371 28.63 16.10 -1.75
C LYS A 371 28.11 15.30 -0.56
N ILE A 372 28.60 14.07 -0.41
CA ILE A 372 28.29 13.18 0.71
C ILE A 372 29.60 12.80 1.41
N GLU A 373 29.69 13.09 2.71
CA GLU A 373 30.88 12.80 3.51
C GLU A 373 30.51 11.96 4.74
N VAL A 374 31.30 10.93 5.03
CA VAL A 374 31.17 10.08 6.22
C VAL A 374 32.40 10.26 7.10
N PHE A 375 32.20 10.81 8.30
CA PHE A 375 33.22 11.09 9.30
C PHE A 375 33.16 10.06 10.42
N GLY A 376 33.97 9.01 10.28
CA GLY A 376 34.12 7.93 11.25
C GLY A 376 34.04 6.54 10.62
N PRO A 377 33.85 5.48 11.42
CA PRO A 377 33.60 4.15 10.88
C PRO A 377 32.30 4.11 10.08
N ASP A 378 32.32 3.45 8.93
CA ASP A 378 31.13 3.10 8.14
C ASP A 378 30.68 1.67 8.52
N LEU A 379 29.57 1.19 7.96
CA LEU A 379 28.95 -0.09 8.32
C LEU A 379 29.87 -1.31 8.15
N ASP A 380 30.85 -1.24 7.25
CA ASP A 380 31.83 -2.31 7.02
C ASP A 380 32.84 -2.47 8.16
N LYS A 381 32.96 -1.45 9.01
CA LYS A 381 33.80 -1.45 10.23
C LYS A 381 32.99 -1.65 11.51
N MET A 382 31.69 -1.89 11.39
CA MET A 382 30.77 -2.14 12.49
C MET A 382 30.40 -3.62 12.54
N GLU A 383 30.63 -4.25 13.69
CA GLU A 383 30.22 -5.64 13.91
C GLU A 383 28.69 -5.78 13.95
N PRO A 384 28.11 -6.93 13.54
CA PRO A 384 26.67 -7.14 13.59
C PRO A 384 26.09 -6.94 15.00
N GLY A 385 25.03 -6.13 15.08
CA GLY A 385 24.42 -5.70 16.34
C GLY A 385 25.09 -4.47 16.97
N TYR A 386 25.94 -3.76 16.23
CA TYR A 386 26.58 -2.53 16.68
C TYR A 386 25.56 -1.50 17.17
N GLN A 387 25.85 -0.87 18.29
CA GLN A 387 25.10 0.25 18.84
C GLN A 387 26.04 1.44 19.01
N GLY A 388 25.69 2.59 18.45
CA GLY A 388 26.61 3.73 18.49
C GLY A 388 25.98 5.08 18.16
N PRO A 389 26.82 6.12 18.06
CA PRO A 389 26.39 7.48 17.77
C PRO A 389 26.17 7.69 16.27
N LEU A 390 25.27 8.61 15.92
CA LEU A 390 25.02 9.01 14.53
C LEU A 390 24.53 10.46 14.44
N ALA A 391 25.19 11.30 13.66
CA ALA A 391 24.61 12.57 13.23
C ALA A 391 24.42 12.57 11.71
N ILE A 392 23.22 12.89 11.24
CA ILE A 392 22.90 13.14 9.83
C ILE A 392 22.67 14.64 9.67
N VAL A 393 23.55 15.33 8.96
CA VAL A 393 23.45 16.78 8.73
C VAL A 393 23.21 17.03 7.24
N ALA A 394 22.06 17.60 6.91
CA ALA A 394 21.71 18.03 5.55
C ALA A 394 21.85 19.56 5.46
N GLU A 395 22.86 20.03 4.74
CA GLU A 395 23.09 21.45 4.49
C GLU A 395 22.50 21.82 3.13
N VAL A 396 21.49 22.70 3.13
CA VAL A 396 20.76 23.13 1.94
C VAL A 396 21.06 24.59 1.60
N ALA A 397 21.12 24.91 0.32
CA ALA A 397 21.27 26.28 -0.16
C ALA A 397 20.31 26.55 -1.32
N GLY A 398 19.64 27.70 -1.29
CA GLY A 398 18.61 28.02 -2.26
C GLY A 398 18.17 29.46 -2.23
N ARG A 399 17.84 30.05 -3.38
CA ARG A 399 17.34 31.45 -3.44
C ARG A 399 16.00 31.64 -2.74
N LYS A 400 15.16 30.60 -2.73
CA LYS A 400 13.85 30.61 -2.07
C LYS A 400 13.90 29.90 -0.71
N MET A 401 15.05 29.39 -0.29
CA MET A 401 15.19 28.70 0.99
C MET A 401 15.07 29.72 2.12
N GLN A 402 14.30 29.36 3.14
CA GLN A 402 14.10 30.17 4.34
C GLN A 402 14.35 29.28 5.56
N LYS A 403 14.78 29.89 6.67
CA LYS A 403 14.97 29.16 7.93
C LYS A 403 13.71 28.43 8.42
N ASP A 404 12.53 28.86 7.98
CA ASP A 404 11.24 28.25 8.34
C ASP A 404 10.95 26.98 7.52
N PHE A 405 11.69 26.72 6.45
CA PHE A 405 11.54 25.50 5.63
C PHE A 405 12.45 24.36 6.10
N GLU A 406 13.45 24.64 6.91
CA GLU A 406 14.35 23.63 7.46
C GLU A 406 13.63 22.50 8.22
N PRO A 407 12.72 22.77 9.18
CA PRO A 407 12.01 21.70 9.90
C PRO A 407 11.10 20.86 8.99
N ILE A 408 10.61 21.45 7.89
CA ILE A 408 9.76 20.76 6.92
C ILE A 408 10.56 19.68 6.20
N LEU A 409 11.74 20.05 5.70
CA LEU A 409 12.68 19.12 5.07
C LEU A 409 13.16 18.08 6.08
N GLU A 410 13.58 18.52 7.27
CA GLU A 410 14.09 17.63 8.33
C GLU A 410 13.12 16.51 8.67
N ARG A 411 11.81 16.81 8.74
CA ARG A 411 10.79 15.79 9.01
C ARG A 411 10.68 14.73 7.92
N GLN A 412 11.02 15.06 6.68
CA GLN A 412 10.95 14.11 5.57
C GLN A 412 12.02 13.03 5.68
N ILE A 413 13.14 13.28 6.39
CA ILE A 413 14.19 12.28 6.62
C ILE A 413 13.60 10.97 7.15
N HIS A 414 12.59 11.06 8.04
CA HIS A 414 11.85 9.90 8.53
C HIS A 414 11.25 9.05 7.41
N HIS A 415 10.45 9.63 6.52
CA HIS A 415 9.81 8.89 5.43
C HIS A 415 10.84 8.41 4.40
N LEU A 416 11.77 9.29 4.02
CA LEU A 416 12.73 9.04 2.97
C LEU A 416 13.69 7.89 3.31
N ILE A 417 14.14 7.79 4.57
CA ILE A 417 15.00 6.69 5.03
C ILE A 417 14.19 5.38 5.11
N ASN A 418 12.96 5.41 5.62
CA ASN A 418 12.11 4.21 5.72
C ASN A 418 11.73 3.61 4.35
N TYR A 419 11.81 4.37 3.26
CA TYR A 419 11.57 3.82 1.91
C TYR A 419 12.68 2.89 1.42
N ALA A 420 13.84 2.85 2.08
CA ALA A 420 14.90 1.90 1.76
C ALA A 420 14.63 0.55 2.44
N GLN A 421 14.52 -0.51 1.64
CA GLN A 421 14.29 -1.86 2.15
C GLN A 421 15.35 -2.25 3.19
N GLY A 422 14.89 -2.79 4.32
CA GLY A 422 15.74 -3.24 5.43
C GLY A 422 16.36 -2.10 6.26
N VAL A 423 15.88 -0.87 6.14
CA VAL A 423 16.24 0.28 6.98
C VAL A 423 14.99 0.82 7.67
N MET A 424 15.06 0.99 8.99
CA MET A 424 13.95 1.48 9.80
C MET A 424 14.36 2.77 10.51
N HIS A 425 13.52 3.81 10.45
CA HIS A 425 13.71 5.08 11.12
C HIS A 425 12.46 5.44 11.95
N ILE A 426 12.63 5.76 13.23
CA ILE A 426 11.55 6.20 14.13
C ILE A 426 12.01 7.44 14.89
N GLY A 427 11.09 8.30 15.29
CA GLY A 427 11.41 9.53 16.02
C GLY A 427 11.78 10.66 15.08
N GLN A 428 12.52 11.63 15.62
CA GLN A 428 12.91 12.86 14.94
C GLN A 428 14.05 13.57 15.70
N ARG A 429 14.69 14.58 15.09
CA ARG A 429 15.67 15.47 15.75
C ARG A 429 16.73 14.64 16.50
N ASP A 430 16.89 14.85 17.81
CA ASP A 430 17.84 14.13 18.68
C ASP A 430 17.28 12.87 19.35
N THR A 431 16.04 12.52 19.04
CA THR A 431 15.35 11.31 19.51
C THR A 431 15.20 10.26 18.40
N ALA A 432 15.80 10.51 17.23
CA ALA A 432 15.79 9.61 16.10
C ALA A 432 16.37 8.24 16.47
N TRP A 433 15.77 7.20 15.92
CA TRP A 433 16.12 5.80 16.12
C TRP A 433 16.17 5.09 14.78
N ILE A 434 17.37 4.73 14.35
CA ILE A 434 17.66 4.10 13.06
C ILE A 434 18.17 2.68 13.29
N ARG A 435 17.62 1.72 12.55
CA ARG A 435 18.14 0.36 12.44
C ARG A 435 18.42 0.03 10.99
N ILE A 436 19.55 -0.62 10.74
CA ILE A 436 19.93 -1.15 9.43
C ILE A 436 20.07 -2.65 9.57
N SER A 437 19.36 -3.40 8.73
CA SER A 437 19.35 -4.86 8.77
C SER A 437 20.63 -5.48 8.18
N LYS A 438 20.93 -6.72 8.59
CA LYS A 438 22.00 -7.55 8.01
C LYS A 438 21.81 -7.74 6.50
N ALA A 439 20.58 -7.98 6.05
CA ALA A 439 20.25 -8.13 4.64
C ALA A 439 20.54 -6.87 3.82
N ALA A 440 20.25 -5.67 4.35
CA ALA A 440 20.61 -4.42 3.68
C ALA A 440 22.14 -4.25 3.57
N TYR A 441 22.87 -4.55 4.65
CA TYR A 441 24.33 -4.51 4.67
C TYR A 441 24.97 -5.48 3.65
N GLU A 442 24.47 -6.72 3.58
CA GLU A 442 24.93 -7.76 2.63
C GLU A 442 24.69 -7.37 1.18
N LYS A 443 23.58 -6.68 0.87
CA LYS A 443 23.32 -6.09 -0.45
C LYS A 443 24.27 -4.92 -0.78
N GLY A 444 25.08 -4.46 0.17
CA GLY A 444 26.07 -3.40 -0.02
C GLY A 444 25.64 -2.05 0.56
N PHE A 445 24.58 -1.98 1.37
CA PHE A 445 24.18 -0.72 2.00
C PHE A 445 25.29 -0.18 2.93
N ARG A 446 25.45 1.14 2.98
CA ARG A 446 26.52 1.89 3.65
C ARG A 446 25.92 3.21 4.15
N LEU A 447 26.54 3.87 5.11
CA LEU A 447 25.99 5.12 5.66
C LEU A 447 25.90 6.22 4.61
N SER A 448 26.83 6.29 3.66
CA SER A 448 26.78 7.23 2.54
C SER A 448 25.47 7.17 1.74
N HIS A 449 24.82 6.00 1.69
CA HIS A 449 23.52 5.83 1.02
C HIS A 449 22.38 6.57 1.71
N LEU A 450 22.47 6.85 3.03
CA LEU A 450 21.52 7.75 3.70
C LEU A 450 21.60 9.16 3.09
N GLY A 451 22.83 9.64 2.81
CA GLY A 451 23.05 10.91 2.12
C GLY A 451 22.55 10.89 0.68
N SER A 452 22.77 9.79 -0.04
CA SER A 452 22.25 9.59 -1.41
C SER A 452 20.74 9.68 -1.48
N ILE A 453 20.04 9.08 -0.50
CA ILE A 453 18.58 9.13 -0.37
C ILE A 453 18.12 10.57 -0.16
N ILE A 454 18.67 11.25 0.86
CA ILE A 454 18.29 12.62 1.20
C ILE A 454 18.53 13.55 0.01
N HIS A 455 19.70 13.49 -0.62
CA HIS A 455 20.02 14.32 -1.79
C HIS A 455 19.03 14.10 -2.94
N ALA A 456 18.83 12.84 -3.36
CA ALA A 456 17.96 12.54 -4.51
C ALA A 456 16.50 12.96 -4.24
N LYS A 457 16.00 12.72 -3.03
CA LYS A 457 14.60 12.93 -2.69
C LYS A 457 14.26 14.35 -2.29
N TYR A 458 15.17 15.06 -1.61
CA TYR A 458 14.99 16.50 -1.40
C TYR A 458 14.89 17.22 -2.75
N HIS A 459 15.76 16.90 -3.72
CA HIS A 459 15.69 17.51 -5.06
C HIS A 459 14.39 17.14 -5.80
N SER A 460 13.99 15.86 -5.76
CA SER A 460 12.76 15.38 -6.39
C SER A 460 11.51 16.07 -5.84
N ASP A 461 11.42 16.21 -4.52
CA ASP A 461 10.16 16.57 -3.86
C ASP A 461 10.11 18.06 -3.49
N PHE A 462 11.27 18.71 -3.30
CA PHE A 462 11.41 20.08 -2.82
C PHE A 462 12.37 20.95 -3.64
N GLY A 463 12.80 20.51 -4.82
CA GLY A 463 13.71 21.26 -5.71
C GLY A 463 13.17 22.59 -6.23
N SER A 464 11.93 22.96 -5.90
CA SER A 464 11.37 24.29 -6.15
C SER A 464 11.80 25.33 -5.10
N ILE A 465 12.31 24.90 -3.95
CA ILE A 465 12.63 25.72 -2.77
C ILE A 465 14.13 25.94 -2.62
N PHE A 466 14.94 24.91 -2.90
CA PHE A 466 16.40 24.98 -2.79
C PHE A 466 17.10 24.52 -4.07
N ASP A 467 18.36 24.93 -4.23
CA ASP A 467 19.17 24.72 -5.43
C ASP A 467 20.27 23.66 -5.22
N LYS A 468 20.81 23.52 -4.00
CA LYS A 468 21.88 22.57 -3.68
C LYS A 468 21.67 21.90 -2.32
N VAL A 469 22.09 20.64 -2.20
CA VAL A 469 22.17 19.94 -0.91
C VAL A 469 23.46 19.12 -0.80
N GLN A 470 24.11 19.23 0.35
CA GLN A 470 25.21 18.34 0.76
C GLN A 470 24.86 17.65 2.07
N VAL A 471 25.32 16.41 2.24
CA VAL A 471 25.02 15.60 3.42
C VAL A 471 26.30 15.16 4.11
N LYS A 472 26.38 15.41 5.41
CA LYS A 472 27.50 14.99 6.27
C LYS A 472 26.98 14.01 7.30
N ILE A 473 27.63 12.87 7.40
CA ILE A 473 27.27 11.80 8.32
C ILE A 473 28.43 11.59 9.29
N TYR A 474 28.14 11.62 10.58
CA TYR A 474 29.16 11.46 11.62
C TYR A 474 28.86 10.22 12.46
N THR A 475 29.89 9.42 12.71
CA THR A 475 29.83 8.23 13.58
C THR A 475 30.94 8.22 14.63
N GLU A 476 31.85 9.19 14.60
CA GLU A 476 32.79 9.45 15.70
C GLU A 476 32.07 10.14 16.86
N GLU A 477 32.10 9.55 18.05
CA GLU A 477 31.31 10.02 19.20
C GLU A 477 31.54 11.49 19.56
N ASP A 478 32.80 11.94 19.63
CA ASP A 478 33.13 13.33 19.98
C ASP A 478 32.55 14.33 18.98
N LYS A 479 32.66 14.03 17.68
CA LYS A 479 32.07 14.85 16.62
C LYS A 479 30.55 14.83 16.67
N VAL A 480 29.93 13.66 16.90
CA VAL A 480 28.48 13.57 17.03
C VAL A 480 27.99 14.40 18.21
N ARG A 481 28.70 14.41 19.34
CA ARG A 481 28.35 15.25 20.50
C ARG A 481 28.46 16.75 20.20
N GLU A 482 29.47 17.16 19.44
CA GLU A 482 29.63 18.55 18.99
C GLU A 482 28.45 18.97 18.10
N ILE A 483 28.14 18.18 17.07
CA ILE A 483 27.02 18.44 16.16
C ILE A 483 25.69 18.42 16.91
N LEU A 484 25.49 17.48 17.82
CA LEU A 484 24.28 17.39 18.64
C LEU A 484 24.08 18.64 19.50
N ALA A 485 25.15 19.23 20.05
CA ALA A 485 25.04 20.48 20.81
C ALA A 485 24.58 21.64 19.90
N GLN A 486 25.16 21.79 18.72
CA GLN A 486 24.75 22.80 17.73
C GLN A 486 23.30 22.60 17.29
N ALA A 487 22.91 21.37 16.99
CA ALA A 487 21.56 21.03 16.57
C ALA A 487 20.53 21.37 17.66
N LYS A 488 20.86 21.11 18.94
CA LYS A 488 20.00 21.46 20.08
C LYS A 488 19.78 22.97 20.24
N GLU A 489 20.80 23.79 19.98
CA GLU A 489 20.63 25.25 19.97
C GLU A 489 19.65 25.69 18.88
N VAL A 490 19.76 25.11 17.68
CA VAL A 490 18.82 25.38 16.58
C VAL A 490 17.41 24.89 16.90
N TYR A 491 17.26 23.71 17.51
CA TYR A 491 15.95 23.22 17.94
C TYR A 491 15.32 24.15 18.96
N ALA A 492 16.09 24.62 19.94
CA ALA A 492 15.62 25.60 20.92
C ALA A 492 15.23 26.93 20.26
N GLU A 493 16.00 27.42 19.28
CA GLU A 493 15.62 28.60 18.50
C GLU A 493 14.29 28.40 17.76
N ARG A 494 14.10 27.26 17.10
CA ARG A 494 12.86 26.92 16.38
C ARG A 494 11.67 26.84 17.32
N ASP A 495 11.84 26.20 18.48
CA ASP A 495 10.81 26.08 19.49
C ASP A 495 10.48 27.44 20.13
N ALA A 496 11.45 28.34 20.27
CA ALA A 496 11.24 29.71 20.76
C ALA A 496 10.50 30.63 19.75
N ARG A 497 10.49 30.33 18.44
CA ARG A 497 9.79 31.16 17.44
C ARG A 497 8.27 31.19 17.62
N ILE A 498 7.70 30.15 18.22
CA ILE A 498 6.28 30.09 18.54
C ILE A 498 5.97 30.71 19.91
N GLU A 499 7.02 30.98 20.71
CA GLU A 499 6.91 31.54 22.05
C GLU A 499 6.39 32.99 21.97
N GLY A 500 5.11 33.18 22.29
CA GLY A 500 4.41 34.47 22.20
C GLY A 500 3.21 34.47 21.23
N MET A 501 3.04 33.42 20.44
CA MET A 501 1.78 33.16 19.74
C MET A 501 0.85 32.39 20.68
N THR A 502 -0.37 32.90 20.88
CA THR A 502 -1.42 32.16 21.60
C THR A 502 -2.48 31.69 20.63
N ASP A 503 -3.25 30.71 21.04
CA ASP A 503 -4.38 30.24 20.27
C ASP A 503 -5.33 31.40 19.95
N GLU A 504 -5.61 32.32 20.88
CA GLU A 504 -6.48 33.49 20.66
C GLU A 504 -5.96 34.48 19.62
N THR A 505 -4.64 34.51 19.38
CA THR A 505 -4.03 35.47 18.44
C THR A 505 -4.13 35.03 16.97
N VAL A 506 -4.63 33.83 16.68
CA VAL A 506 -4.77 33.30 15.32
C VAL A 506 -6.20 32.84 15.01
N ASP A 507 -6.64 33.06 13.78
CA ASP A 507 -7.97 32.62 13.30
C ASP A 507 -7.93 31.27 12.58
N VAL A 508 -6.72 30.74 12.35
CA VAL A 508 -6.47 29.54 11.55
C VAL A 508 -5.58 28.59 12.33
N TYR A 509 -6.01 27.35 12.47
CA TYR A 509 -5.17 26.21 12.84
C TYR A 509 -4.76 25.44 11.59
N TYR A 510 -3.91 24.43 11.75
CA TYR A 510 -3.57 23.54 10.65
C TYR A 510 -3.84 22.10 11.03
N SER A 511 -4.40 21.34 10.09
CA SER A 511 -4.38 19.89 10.20
C SER A 511 -3.01 19.34 9.81
N CYS A 512 -2.69 18.14 10.26
CA CYS A 512 -1.58 17.35 9.73
C CYS A 512 -2.02 15.90 9.59
N THR A 513 -1.92 15.37 8.37
CA THR A 513 -2.28 13.98 8.02
C THR A 513 -1.07 13.12 7.65
N LEU A 514 0.17 13.58 7.87
CA LEU A 514 1.39 12.81 7.55
C LEU A 514 1.39 11.41 8.15
N CYS A 515 0.93 11.26 9.40
CA CYS A 515 0.90 9.97 10.09
C CYS A 515 -0.21 9.04 9.60
N GLN A 516 -1.04 9.44 8.63
CA GLN A 516 -2.09 8.56 8.08
C GLN A 516 -1.51 7.35 7.32
N SER A 517 -0.23 7.38 6.94
CA SER A 517 0.48 6.22 6.38
C SER A 517 0.44 4.98 7.30
N PHE A 518 0.38 5.19 8.62
CA PHE A 518 0.27 4.12 9.62
C PHE A 518 -0.91 4.27 10.60
N ALA A 519 -1.48 5.47 10.75
CA ALA A 519 -2.60 5.79 11.63
C ALA A 519 -3.72 6.51 10.85
N PRO A 520 -4.56 5.80 10.11
CA PRO A 520 -5.45 6.36 9.06
C PRO A 520 -6.46 7.40 9.51
N TYR A 521 -7.05 7.20 10.68
CA TYR A 521 -8.04 8.12 11.23
C TYR A 521 -7.41 9.26 12.03
N HIS A 522 -6.10 9.22 12.20
CA HIS A 522 -5.41 10.24 12.95
C HIS A 522 -5.34 11.53 12.13
N VAL A 523 -5.78 12.62 12.75
CA VAL A 523 -5.57 13.98 12.26
C VAL A 523 -5.06 14.77 13.43
N CYS A 524 -3.85 15.29 13.33
CA CYS A 524 -3.40 16.31 14.27
C CYS A 524 -4.08 17.62 13.91
N VAL A 525 -4.66 18.33 14.88
CA VAL A 525 -5.00 19.75 14.76
C VAL A 525 -3.95 20.50 15.56
N ILE A 526 -3.15 21.30 14.86
CA ILE A 526 -1.97 21.99 15.37
C ILE A 526 -2.30 23.46 15.51
N SER A 527 -2.10 23.98 16.73
CA SER A 527 -2.30 25.37 17.11
C SER A 527 -1.01 25.96 17.67
N PRO A 528 -0.92 27.29 17.85
CA PRO A 528 0.24 27.91 18.49
C PRO A 528 0.63 27.27 19.82
N GLU A 529 -0.34 26.95 20.67
CA GLU A 529 -0.11 26.39 22.02
C GLU A 529 -0.23 24.87 22.07
N ARG A 530 -0.45 24.22 20.91
CA ARG A 530 -0.55 22.76 20.79
C ARG A 530 0.21 22.28 19.55
N THR A 531 1.50 22.08 19.72
CA THR A 531 2.39 21.42 18.75
C THR A 531 1.86 20.02 18.39
N GLY A 532 2.18 19.55 17.17
CA GLY A 532 1.90 18.19 16.77
C GLY A 532 2.53 17.20 17.75
N LEU A 533 1.83 16.11 18.06
CA LEU A 533 2.24 15.16 19.11
C LEU A 533 3.60 14.48 18.85
N CYS A 534 4.07 14.50 17.60
CA CYS A 534 5.42 14.06 17.28
C CYS A 534 6.48 14.95 17.93
N GLY A 535 6.20 16.26 18.06
CA GLY A 535 7.12 17.31 18.52
C GLY A 535 7.94 17.97 17.41
N ALA A 536 7.84 17.50 16.15
CA ALA A 536 8.63 18.03 15.04
C ALA A 536 7.95 19.18 14.33
N TYR A 537 6.61 19.22 14.31
CA TYR A 537 5.82 20.20 13.59
C TYR A 537 5.03 21.07 14.56
N ASN A 538 5.29 22.36 14.53
CA ASN A 538 4.52 23.38 15.21
C ASN A 538 3.59 24.11 14.20
N TRP A 539 2.86 25.12 14.66
CA TRP A 539 1.90 25.85 13.82
C TRP A 539 2.57 26.55 12.61
N MET A 540 3.75 27.13 12.81
CA MET A 540 4.50 27.83 11.76
C MET A 540 4.98 26.83 10.68
N ASP A 541 5.44 25.65 11.10
CA ASP A 541 5.87 24.59 10.18
C ASP A 541 4.72 24.13 9.29
N CYS A 542 3.52 23.98 9.87
CA CYS A 542 2.34 23.57 9.11
C CYS A 542 1.89 24.65 8.11
N LYS A 543 1.97 25.93 8.51
CA LYS A 543 1.71 27.06 7.62
C LYS A 543 2.68 27.06 6.44
N ALA A 544 3.98 26.95 6.72
CA ALA A 544 5.00 26.94 5.69
C ALA A 544 4.90 25.69 4.77
N SER A 545 4.52 24.53 5.32
CA SER A 545 4.25 23.31 4.55
C SER A 545 3.10 23.49 3.56
N TYR A 546 2.01 24.14 4.00
CA TYR A 546 0.88 24.48 3.12
C TYR A 546 1.28 25.50 2.03
N GLU A 547 2.11 26.50 2.37
CA GLU A 547 2.62 27.48 1.38
C GLU A 547 3.50 26.83 0.32
N ILE A 548 4.28 25.82 0.70
CA ILE A 548 5.11 25.00 -0.21
C ILE A 548 4.24 24.11 -1.10
N ASN A 549 3.31 23.39 -0.49
CA ASN A 549 2.46 22.42 -1.17
C ASN A 549 1.00 22.55 -0.69
N PRO A 550 0.18 23.35 -1.39
CA PRO A 550 -1.23 23.54 -1.02
C PRO A 550 -2.08 22.26 -1.07
N THR A 551 -1.62 21.24 -1.80
CA THR A 551 -2.23 19.90 -1.87
C THR A 551 -1.60 18.90 -0.89
N GLY A 552 -0.70 19.36 -0.03
CA GLY A 552 0.03 18.54 0.93
C GLY A 552 -0.79 18.15 2.16
N PRO A 553 -0.16 17.46 3.12
CA PRO A 553 -0.81 16.91 4.31
C PRO A 553 -1.19 17.95 5.36
N ASN A 554 -0.74 19.20 5.20
CA ASN A 554 -1.06 20.29 6.09
C ASN A 554 -2.11 21.20 5.45
N GLN A 555 -3.30 21.27 6.03
CA GLN A 555 -4.41 22.05 5.48
C GLN A 555 -4.91 23.09 6.50
N PRO A 556 -5.25 24.31 6.07
CA PRO A 556 -5.75 25.34 6.96
C PRO A 556 -7.14 24.97 7.48
N VAL A 557 -7.31 25.03 8.80
CA VAL A 557 -8.57 24.82 9.51
C VAL A 557 -8.97 26.16 10.13
N LYS A 558 -9.89 26.87 9.48
CA LYS A 558 -10.44 28.11 10.04
C LYS A 558 -11.24 27.80 11.29
N LYS A 559 -11.08 28.62 12.33
CA LYS A 559 -11.91 28.52 13.54
C LYS A 559 -13.38 28.77 13.19
N GLY A 560 -14.24 27.85 13.64
CA GLY A 560 -15.69 27.96 13.55
C GLY A 560 -16.28 28.78 14.69
N ASP A 561 -17.59 28.64 14.86
CA ASP A 561 -18.32 29.25 15.98
C ASP A 561 -17.96 28.54 17.28
N VAL A 562 -17.52 29.29 18.29
CA VAL A 562 -17.13 28.70 19.57
C VAL A 562 -18.32 28.02 20.25
N ILE A 563 -18.20 26.71 20.47
CA ILE A 563 -19.15 25.90 21.24
C ILE A 563 -18.78 25.93 22.72
N ASP A 564 -17.50 25.68 23.03
CA ASP A 564 -16.93 25.75 24.38
C ASP A 564 -15.46 26.16 24.32
N GLN A 565 -15.17 27.39 24.77
CA GLN A 565 -13.81 27.94 24.75
C GLN A 565 -12.87 27.22 25.72
N LYS A 566 -13.38 26.76 26.87
CA LYS A 566 -12.54 26.10 27.90
C LYS A 566 -12.08 24.73 27.43
N LEU A 567 -12.94 24.02 26.70
CA LEU A 567 -12.64 22.70 26.13
C LEU A 567 -11.98 22.77 24.74
N GLY A 568 -11.93 23.94 24.11
CA GLY A 568 -11.44 24.12 22.74
C GLY A 568 -12.35 23.43 21.72
N GLN A 569 -13.64 23.75 21.75
CA GLN A 569 -14.64 23.26 20.80
C GLN A 569 -15.15 24.43 19.94
N TRP A 570 -15.08 24.26 18.62
CA TRP A 570 -15.47 25.22 17.58
C TRP A 570 -16.40 24.56 16.55
#